data_AF-A0A815A258-F1
#
_entry.id   AF-A0A815A258-F1
#
_cell.length_a   1.000
_cell.length_b   1.000
_cell.length_c   1.000
_cell.angle_alpha   90.00
_cell.angle_beta   90.00
_cell.angle_gamma   90.00
#
_symmetry.space_group_name_H-M   'P 1'
#
loop_
_entity.id
_entity.type
_entity.pdbx_description
1 polymer ?
#
loop_
_entity_poly.entity_id
_entity_poly.type
_entity_poly.pdbx_seq_one_letter_code
_entity_poly.pdbx_strand_id
1 'polypeptide(L)'
;MGVTVTSAVSSALMCVTSTLINGHANSTTVLNFSISADTRKRCVPPVPNHDLSVHTSATMMFTLPIRDVPTTTESMWHLAQAFGRHVKVSINAGHVLALRMIWGGSIRKL
;
A
#
# COMPACT_ATOMS: atom_id res chain seq x y z
N MET A 1 -3.01 16.82 -6.54
CA MET A 1 -2.31 15.58 -6.97
C MET A 1 -3.37 14.62 -7.48
N GLY A 2 -3.17 13.97 -8.63
CA GLY A 2 -4.18 13.09 -9.22
C GLY A 2 -4.37 11.79 -8.43
N VAL A 3 -5.59 11.26 -8.44
CA VAL A 3 -5.93 9.92 -7.93
C VAL A 3 -5.51 8.88 -8.96
N THR A 4 -4.79 7.85 -8.52
CA THR A 4 -4.50 6.68 -9.36
C THR A 4 -5.59 5.64 -9.22
N VAL A 5 -5.76 4.78 -10.22
CA VAL A 5 -6.70 3.65 -10.16
C VAL A 5 -6.46 2.80 -8.91
N THR A 6 -5.19 2.50 -8.59
CA THR A 6 -4.84 1.75 -7.39
C THR A 6 -5.32 2.46 -6.12
N SER A 7 -5.10 3.77 -6.00
CA SER A 7 -5.53 4.50 -4.81
C SER A 7 -7.06 4.60 -4.67
N ALA A 8 -7.79 4.70 -5.78
CA ALA A 8 -9.25 4.67 -5.78
C ALA A 8 -9.79 3.30 -5.35
N VAL A 9 -9.26 2.21 -5.93
CA VAL A 9 -9.66 0.84 -5.58
C VAL A 9 -9.29 0.51 -4.14
N SER A 10 -8.10 0.87 -3.67
CA SER A 10 -7.69 0.69 -2.27
C SER A 10 -8.60 1.43 -1.30
N SER A 11 -8.97 2.68 -1.61
CA SER A 11 -9.92 3.44 -0.79
C SER A 11 -11.30 2.78 -0.74
N ALA A 12 -11.79 2.24 -1.86
CA ALA A 12 -13.05 1.49 -1.88
C ALA A 12 -12.97 0.22 -1.02
N LEU A 13 -11.86 -0.53 -1.12
CA LEU A 13 -11.63 -1.71 -0.28
C LEU A 13 -11.57 -1.37 1.21
N MET A 14 -10.92 -0.25 1.60
CA MET A 14 -10.91 0.21 2.99
C MET A 14 -12.33 0.49 3.49
N CYS A 15 -13.17 1.14 2.67
CA CYS A 15 -14.56 1.43 2.99
C CYS A 15 -15.42 0.16 3.12
N VAL A 16 -15.29 -0.79 2.20
CA VAL A 16 -16.00 -2.07 2.32
C VAL A 16 -15.50 -2.87 3.53
N THR A 17 -14.20 -2.86 3.80
CA THR A 17 -13.62 -3.57 4.95
C THR A 17 -14.11 -2.97 6.26
N SER A 18 -14.23 -1.64 6.34
CA SER A 18 -14.72 -0.96 7.54
C SER A 18 -16.20 -1.26 7.84
N THR A 19 -17.03 -1.48 6.81
CA THR A 19 -18.45 -1.84 7.02
C THR A 19 -18.62 -3.29 7.46
N LEU A 20 -17.74 -4.20 7.00
CA LEU A 20 -17.75 -5.61 7.42
C LEU A 20 -17.28 -5.78 8.88
N ILE A 21 -16.30 -4.98 9.30
CA ILE A 21 -15.82 -4.97 10.68
C ILE A 21 -16.79 -4.09 11.47
N ASN A 22 -17.92 -4.69 11.89
CA ASN A 22 -19.03 -4.03 12.59
C ASN A 22 -18.55 -3.21 13.80
N GLY A 23 -18.27 -1.93 13.55
CA GLY A 23 -17.60 -1.04 14.48
C GLY A 23 -18.57 -0.59 15.56
N HIS A 24 -18.50 -1.20 16.74
CA HIS A 24 -19.07 -0.56 17.92
C HIS A 24 -18.44 0.84 18.05
N ALA A 25 -19.23 1.87 18.37
CA ALA A 25 -18.81 3.28 18.32
C ALA A 25 -17.56 3.61 19.16
N ASN A 26 -17.17 2.71 20.08
CA ASN A 26 -15.98 2.80 20.92
C ASN A 26 -14.84 1.83 20.54
N SER A 27 -14.87 1.23 19.35
CA SER A 27 -13.82 0.29 18.94
C SER A 27 -12.53 1.02 18.56
N THR A 28 -11.42 0.64 19.19
CA THR A 28 -10.07 1.13 18.89
C THR A 28 -9.45 0.43 17.68
N THR A 29 -10.28 -0.17 16.83
CA THR A 29 -9.84 -1.00 15.71
C THR A 29 -9.29 -0.11 14.59
N VAL A 30 -8.14 -0.49 14.07
CA VAL A 30 -7.45 0.21 12.98
C VAL A 30 -7.35 -0.69 11.76
N LEU A 31 -7.53 -0.12 10.58
CA LEU A 31 -7.20 -0.75 9.31
C LEU A 31 -5.74 -0.45 8.99
N ASN A 32 -4.94 -1.50 8.84
CA ASN A 32 -3.58 -1.40 8.34
C ASN A 32 -3.55 -1.86 6.88
N PHE A 33 -3.11 -0.98 5.99
CA PHE A 33 -3.05 -1.26 4.57
C PHE A 33 -1.64 -1.05 4.05
N SER A 34 -1.13 -2.01 3.30
CA SER A 34 0.16 -1.92 2.62
C SER A 34 0.01 -2.44 1.21
N ILE A 35 0.64 -1.77 0.24
CA ILE A 35 0.68 -2.27 -1.13
C ILE A 35 2.06 -2.77 -1.46
N SER A 36 2.11 -3.85 -2.24
CA SER A 36 3.34 -4.32 -2.85
C SER A 36 3.52 -3.69 -4.23
N ALA A 37 4.76 -3.36 -4.58
CA ALA A 37 5.16 -2.81 -5.85
C ALA A 37 6.31 -3.63 -6.46
N ASP A 38 6.33 -3.71 -7.79
CA ASP A 38 7.46 -4.25 -8.54
C ASP A 38 8.62 -3.26 -8.48
N THR A 39 9.79 -3.74 -8.04
CA THR A 39 11.01 -2.97 -7.87
C THR A 39 11.99 -3.11 -9.04
N ARG A 40 11.75 -3.99 -10.02
CA ARG A 40 12.68 -4.30 -11.13
C ARG A 40 13.14 -3.06 -11.89
N LYS A 41 12.19 -2.18 -12.23
CA LYS A 41 12.46 -0.91 -12.94
C LYS A 41 13.19 0.13 -12.08
N ARG A 42 13.31 -0.10 -10.77
CA ARG A 42 13.95 0.80 -9.80
C ARG A 42 15.35 0.32 -9.39
N CYS A 43 15.73 -0.90 -9.76
CA CYS A 43 17.10 -1.39 -9.56
C CYS A 43 18.09 -0.63 -10.45
N VAL A 44 19.36 -0.57 -10.02
CA VAL A 44 20.47 -0.05 -10.82
C VAL A 44 21.56 -1.13 -10.89
N PRO A 45 21.74 -1.80 -12.05
CA PRO A 45 20.97 -1.66 -13.28
C PRO A 45 19.52 -2.19 -13.15
N PRO A 46 18.56 -1.72 -13.98
CA PRO A 46 17.20 -2.24 -13.98
C PRO A 46 17.16 -3.74 -14.30
N VAL A 47 16.34 -4.48 -13.56
CA VAL A 47 16.16 -5.92 -13.77
C VAL A 47 15.16 -6.16 -14.91
N PRO A 48 15.44 -7.05 -15.87
CA PRO A 48 14.49 -7.37 -16.94
C PRO A 48 13.19 -8.00 -16.42
N ASN A 49 12.06 -7.67 -17.06
CA ASN A 49 10.74 -8.21 -16.67
C ASN A 49 10.61 -9.74 -16.85
N HIS A 50 11.44 -10.34 -17.71
CA HIS A 50 11.46 -11.78 -17.96
C HIS A 50 12.29 -12.55 -16.93
N ASP A 51 12.97 -11.87 -16.00
CA ASP A 51 13.61 -12.54 -14.88
C ASP A 51 12.54 -13.13 -13.95
N LEU A 52 12.59 -14.45 -13.75
CA LEU A 52 11.66 -15.21 -12.92
C LEU A 52 11.85 -14.97 -11.41
N SER A 53 12.83 -14.15 -11.04
CA SER A 53 13.09 -13.85 -9.64
C SER A 53 12.07 -12.83 -9.07
N VAL A 54 11.70 -13.01 -7.80
CA VAL A 54 10.69 -12.17 -7.13
C VAL A 54 11.30 -10.82 -6.74
N HIS A 55 10.81 -9.73 -7.32
CA HIS A 55 11.29 -8.36 -7.07
C HIS A 55 10.17 -7.48 -6.52
N THR A 56 9.59 -7.90 -5.41
CA THR A 56 8.49 -7.18 -4.77
C THR A 56 8.96 -6.48 -3.50
N SER A 57 8.38 -5.31 -3.26
CA SER A 57 8.55 -4.62 -2.00
C SER A 57 7.26 -3.93 -1.57
N ALA A 58 7.03 -3.82 -0.27
CA ALA A 58 5.85 -3.17 0.29
C ALA A 58 6.12 -1.72 0.70
N THR A 59 5.13 -0.85 0.52
CA THR A 59 5.15 0.48 1.12
C THR A 59 4.99 0.39 2.64
N MET A 60 5.42 1.43 3.35
CA MET A 60 5.07 1.61 4.77
C MET A 60 3.55 1.47 4.98
N MET A 61 3.17 0.86 6.11
CA MET A 61 1.76 0.70 6.47
C MET A 61 1.05 2.05 6.51
N PHE A 62 -0.11 2.11 5.86
CA PHE A 62 -1.08 3.17 6.00
C PHE A 62 -2.09 2.71 7.05
N THR A 63 -2.08 3.36 8.22
CA THR A 63 -2.96 3.02 9.34
C THR A 63 -4.11 4.02 9.39
N LEU A 64 -5.34 3.53 9.37
CA LEU A 64 -6.55 4.33 9.42
C LEU A 64 -7.50 3.76 10.48
N PRO A 65 -7.85 4.52 11.53
CA PRO A 65 -8.89 4.09 12.47
C PRO A 65 -10.21 3.87 11.73
N ILE A 66 -10.95 2.80 12.07
CA ILE A 66 -12.20 2.45 11.38
C ILE A 66 -13.22 3.60 11.44
N ARG A 67 -13.27 4.32 12.56
CA ARG A 67 -14.14 5.50 12.75
C ARG A 67 -13.84 6.66 11.79
N ASP A 68 -12.62 6.71 11.26
CA ASP A 68 -12.18 7.78 10.34
C ASP A 68 -12.35 7.34 8.87
N VAL A 69 -12.90 6.15 8.62
CA VAL A 69 -13.15 5.66 7.26
C VAL A 69 -14.36 6.40 6.68
N PRO A 70 -14.20 7.06 5.53
CA PRO A 70 -15.25 7.89 4.94
C PRO A 70 -16.45 7.05 4.47
N THR A 71 -17.64 7.57 4.73
CA THR A 71 -18.91 7.00 4.26
C THR A 71 -19.53 7.77 3.09
N THR A 72 -18.95 8.93 2.71
CA THR A 72 -19.44 9.75 1.60
C THR A 72 -18.49 9.72 0.41
N THR A 73 -19.02 9.86 -0.81
CA THR A 73 -18.23 9.79 -2.05
C THR A 73 -17.10 10.83 -2.11
N GLU A 74 -17.36 12.06 -1.65
CA GLU A 74 -16.36 13.13 -1.61
C GLU A 74 -15.23 12.81 -0.64
N SER A 75 -15.56 12.34 0.57
CA SER A 75 -14.56 11.97 1.58
C SER A 75 -13.78 10.72 1.19
N MET A 76 -14.38 9.78 0.43
CA MET A 76 -13.66 8.68 -0.20
C MET A 76 -12.63 9.16 -1.23
N TRP A 77 -12.95 10.19 -2.01
CA TRP A 77 -11.99 10.77 -2.95
C TRP A 77 -10.80 11.41 -2.23
N HIS A 78 -11.05 12.08 -1.11
CA HIS A 78 -9.98 12.60 -0.25
C HIS A 78 -9.13 11.49 0.35
N LEU A 79 -9.72 10.38 0.78
CA LEU A 79 -8.98 9.21 1.26
C LEU A 79 -8.10 8.61 0.15
N ALA A 80 -8.63 8.46 -1.07
CA ALA A 80 -7.85 8.00 -2.21
C ALA A 80 -6.64 8.92 -2.49
N GLN A 81 -6.84 10.25 -2.44
CA GLN A 81 -5.74 11.21 -2.59
C GLN A 81 -4.71 11.12 -1.46
N ALA A 82 -5.16 10.99 -0.21
CA ALA A 82 -4.28 10.86 0.96
C ALA A 82 -3.45 9.58 0.87
N PHE A 83 -4.10 8.45 0.56
CA PHE A 83 -3.43 7.18 0.36
C PHE A 83 -2.44 7.21 -0.81
N GLY A 84 -2.83 7.77 -1.95
CA GLY A 84 -1.93 7.95 -3.10
C GLY A 84 -0.69 8.79 -2.76
N ARG A 85 -0.87 9.85 -1.96
CA ARG A 85 0.24 10.68 -1.46
C ARG A 85 1.15 9.88 -0.53
N HIS A 86 0.58 9.12 0.40
CA HIS A 86 1.32 8.26 1.33
C HIS A 86 2.19 7.24 0.60
N VAL A 87 1.62 6.56 -0.40
CA VAL A 87 2.34 5.61 -1.26
C VAL A 87 3.53 6.29 -1.95
N LYS A 88 3.30 7.45 -2.55
CA LYS A 88 4.37 8.17 -3.26
C LYS A 88 5.50 8.60 -2.31
N VAL A 89 5.16 9.15 -1.15
CA VAL A 89 6.13 9.53 -0.13
C VAL A 89 6.92 8.32 0.35
N SER A 90 6.24 7.20 0.65
CA SER A 90 6.87 5.96 1.09
C SER A 90 7.85 5.42 0.05
N ILE A 91 7.47 5.45 -1.23
CA ILE A 91 8.33 5.06 -2.34
C ILE A 91 9.56 5.95 -2.44
N ASN A 92 9.37 7.27 -2.39
CA ASN A 92 10.45 8.24 -2.55
C ASN A 92 11.43 8.23 -1.37
N ALA A 93 10.93 7.97 -0.16
CA ALA A 93 11.74 7.84 1.05
C ALA A 93 12.52 6.52 1.11
N GLY A 94 12.32 5.61 0.16
CA GLY A 94 12.91 4.27 0.23
C GLY A 94 12.32 3.42 1.36
N HIS A 95 11.15 3.79 1.92
CA HIS A 95 10.37 2.99 2.88
C HIS A 95 9.66 1.85 2.15
N VAL A 96 10.48 1.04 1.51
CA VAL A 96 10.14 -0.01 0.55
C VAL A 96 10.72 -1.27 1.21
N LEU A 97 9.88 -1.94 2.01
CA LEU A 97 10.23 -3.17 2.74
C LEU A 97 10.45 -4.29 1.72
N ALA A 98 11.69 -4.72 1.52
CA ALA A 98 12.00 -5.84 0.63
C ALA A 98 11.41 -7.14 1.21
N LEU A 99 10.23 -7.56 0.72
CA LEU A 99 9.55 -8.78 1.16
C LEU A 99 10.40 -10.04 0.89
N ARG A 100 11.29 -9.98 -0.11
CA ARG A 100 12.20 -11.08 -0.46
C ARG A 100 13.23 -11.41 0.64
N MET A 101 13.61 -10.45 1.50
CA MET A 101 14.53 -10.73 2.61
C MET A 101 13.92 -11.66 3.67
N ILE A 102 12.59 -11.71 3.77
CA ILE A 102 11.87 -12.50 4.78
C ILE A 102 11.60 -13.93 4.30
N TRP A 103 11.48 -14.16 2.98
CA TRP A 103 11.16 -15.49 2.42
C TRP A 103 12.38 -16.36 2.06
N GLY A 104 13.62 -15.94 2.38
CA GLY A 104 14.79 -16.82 2.24
C GLY A 104 15.17 -17.20 0.80
N GLY A 105 14.89 -16.33 -0.17
CA GLY A 105 15.39 -16.52 -1.55
C GLY A 105 16.85 -16.10 -1.65
N SER A 106 17.75 -17.08 -1.70
CA SER A 106 19.22 -16.95 -1.80
C SER A 106 19.69 -15.67 -2.52
N ILE A 107 20.40 -14.81 -1.77
CA ILE A 107 21.22 -13.74 -2.33
C ILE A 107 22.38 -14.43 -3.04
N ARG A 108 22.25 -14.68 -4.36
CA ARG A 108 23.46 -14.81 -5.16
C ARG A 108 24.11 -13.43 -5.16
N LYS A 109 25.30 -13.40 -4.57
CA LYS A 109 26.17 -12.24 -4.37
C LYS A 109 26.17 -11.34 -5.60
N LEU A 110 26.06 -10.03 -5.34
CA LEU A 110 26.59 -8.96 -6.19
C LEU A 110 28.04 -9.25 -6.57
#